data_AF-A0A179UK74-F1
#
_entry.id   AF-A0A179UK74-F1
#
_cell.length_a   1.000
_cell.length_b   1.000
_cell.length_c   1.000
_cell.angle_alpha   90.00
_cell.angle_beta   90.00
_cell.angle_gamma   90.00
#
_symmetry.space_group_name_H-M   'P 1'
#
loop_
_entity.id
_entity.type
_entity.pdbx_description
1 polymer ?
#
loop_
_entity_poly.entity_id
_entity_poly.type
_entity_poly.pdbx_seq_one_letter_code
_entity_poly.pdbx_strand_id
1 'polypeptide(L)'
;MAAVLNHQRKILTINRPDAPQMNQTLMQAFHDALENNPSADLLSVVGAAYLRAHRVAQYKELSETGCLNFLTVNNLHDEINAHPEINLRDYFPSDYDRRYRWLMPTAKAEEKTLEPPQKKEPSDWLCEKLSRIDTASILYPLSNQATALIQKYSVDNSYSSPETALAAAMKMLILHSERLFDLSIRGVVVKCGDELAIKVFPNSRDLTEYHNLQYLAAHAAELPIPRVHGLVALGTFRAMFMSYIPGITLDKAWPSLSHEAKLSLRRQLDWIFVQLRSLQQRDGLQLGGVGGEGVKDYRIMEVSSKKGIITAWQFDELQFSAKHRASPSYAKLLRSFLKKENKSLRGSVFTHGDLKKTNILVEKDPRNADAYIVTGIIDWEEGGFYPEYYECTTLSNGQSIETDDDWYLYVPDSISPLRFPNLEDEILATIIRHLVADRCLLCDDFDGLDIACINLTQGTELDKGIRNVCVRSRSNFNEIFPSSTKEMNDGLFSCLCRIDEQAPVLDARVLVNGYP
;
A
#
# COMPACT_ATOMS: atom_id res chain seq x y z
N MET A 1 50.13 -5.67 9.21
CA MET A 1 48.85 -5.47 8.49
C MET A 1 48.89 -6.20 7.14
N ALA A 2 49.11 -7.52 7.14
CA ALA A 2 49.29 -8.32 5.93
C ALA A 2 48.42 -9.58 5.99
N ALA A 3 47.13 -9.41 6.23
CA ALA A 3 46.16 -10.50 6.29
C ALA A 3 44.77 -10.05 5.85
N VAL A 4 44.66 -9.30 4.76
CA VAL A 4 43.41 -9.13 4.00
C VAL A 4 43.84 -8.91 2.56
N LEU A 5 43.81 -9.92 1.71
CA LEU A 5 43.82 -9.83 0.24
C LEU A 5 43.94 -11.26 -0.33
N ASN A 6 42.94 -12.10 -0.06
CA ASN A 6 42.74 -13.31 -0.86
C ASN A 6 41.25 -13.65 -1.00
N HIS A 7 40.42 -12.62 -1.19
CA HIS A 7 39.20 -12.79 -1.98
C HIS A 7 39.62 -12.55 -3.42
N GLN A 8 39.39 -13.53 -4.30
CA GLN A 8 39.38 -13.27 -5.74
C GLN A 8 38.47 -12.05 -5.95
N ARG A 9 39.05 -10.92 -6.38
CA ARG A 9 38.25 -9.74 -6.75
C ARG A 9 37.35 -10.17 -7.90
N LYS A 10 36.08 -10.42 -7.57
CA LYS A 10 35.06 -10.75 -8.56
C LYS A 10 34.96 -9.57 -9.52
N ILE A 11 35.09 -9.86 -10.82
CA ILE A 11 35.01 -8.83 -11.86
C ILE A 11 33.54 -8.44 -11.99
N LEU A 12 33.21 -7.21 -11.60
CA LEU A 12 31.88 -6.65 -11.81
C LEU A 12 31.69 -6.34 -13.29
N THR A 13 30.60 -6.84 -13.87
CA THR A 13 30.30 -6.64 -15.29
C THR A 13 29.24 -5.56 -15.45
N ILE A 14 29.58 -4.46 -16.14
CA ILE A 14 28.61 -3.44 -16.53
C ILE A 14 27.75 -4.02 -17.66
N ASN A 15 26.54 -4.45 -17.32
CA ASN A 15 25.63 -5.11 -18.26
C ASN A 15 24.83 -4.08 -19.07
N ARG A 16 25.52 -3.34 -19.96
CA ARG A 16 24.94 -2.39 -20.92
C ARG A 16 25.55 -2.59 -22.32
N PRO A 17 24.78 -2.36 -23.40
CA PRO A 17 25.28 -2.50 -24.78
C PRO A 17 26.48 -1.59 -25.10
N ASP A 18 26.58 -0.44 -24.42
CA ASP A 18 27.63 0.58 -24.59
C ASP A 18 28.84 0.39 -23.67
N ALA A 19 28.87 -0.63 -22.80
CA ALA A 19 29.97 -0.85 -21.85
C ALA A 19 31.38 -0.92 -22.49
N PRO A 20 31.59 -1.55 -23.66
CA PRO A 20 32.90 -1.53 -24.33
C PRO A 20 33.35 -0.12 -24.71
N GLN A 21 32.43 0.72 -25.20
CA GLN A 21 32.70 2.10 -25.56
C GLN A 21 33.02 2.92 -24.31
N MET A 22 32.28 2.72 -23.21
CA MET A 22 32.54 3.38 -21.93
C MET A 22 33.95 3.05 -21.38
N ASN A 23 34.39 1.79 -21.47
CA ASN A 23 35.74 1.39 -21.09
C ASN A 23 36.81 2.07 -21.97
N GLN A 24 36.59 2.13 -23.29
CA GLN A 24 37.51 2.81 -24.22
C GLN A 24 37.62 4.30 -23.90
N THR A 25 36.49 4.97 -23.68
CA THR A 25 36.47 6.39 -23.31
C THR A 25 37.19 6.65 -21.98
N LEU A 26 36.99 5.79 -20.97
CA LEU A 26 37.68 5.91 -19.69
C LEU A 26 39.20 5.74 -19.84
N MET A 27 39.63 4.73 -20.59
CA MET A 27 41.06 4.49 -20.84
C MET A 27 41.69 5.64 -21.61
N GLN A 28 40.99 6.24 -22.58
CA GLN A 28 41.48 7.41 -23.29
C GLN A 28 41.63 8.60 -22.34
N ALA A 29 40.62 8.87 -21.51
CA ALA A 29 40.66 9.97 -20.54
C ALA A 29 41.84 9.82 -19.54
N PHE A 30 42.16 8.60 -19.10
CA PHE A 30 43.34 8.34 -18.27
C PHE A 30 44.65 8.60 -19.00
N HIS A 31 44.78 8.20 -20.26
CA HIS A 31 45.98 8.51 -21.05
C HIS A 31 46.15 10.02 -21.20
N ASP A 32 45.10 10.72 -21.61
CA ASP A 32 45.13 12.17 -21.79
C ASP A 32 45.48 12.89 -20.48
N ALA A 33 44.95 12.44 -19.33
CA ALA A 33 45.26 13.03 -18.04
C ALA A 33 46.73 12.83 -17.63
N LEU A 34 47.30 11.64 -17.86
CA LEU A 34 48.69 11.33 -17.52
C LEU A 34 49.70 11.99 -18.46
N GLU A 35 49.37 12.12 -19.74
CA GLU A 35 50.20 12.86 -20.71
C GLU A 35 50.31 14.34 -20.33
N ASN A 36 49.20 14.94 -19.87
CA ASN A 36 49.18 16.33 -19.43
C ASN A 36 49.80 16.53 -18.04
N ASN A 37 49.58 15.59 -17.12
CA ASN A 37 50.13 15.62 -15.76
C ASN A 37 50.41 14.20 -15.25
N PRO A 38 51.69 13.78 -15.18
CA PRO A 38 52.05 12.44 -14.68
C PRO A 38 51.62 12.15 -13.24
N SER A 39 51.28 13.18 -12.46
CA SER A 39 50.77 13.08 -11.09
C SER A 39 49.27 13.33 -10.98
N ALA A 40 48.51 13.24 -12.08
CA ALA A 40 47.06 13.44 -12.09
C ALA A 40 46.34 12.43 -11.18
N ASP A 41 45.35 12.91 -10.43
CA ASP A 41 44.43 12.03 -9.70
C ASP A 41 43.47 11.37 -10.70
N LEU A 42 43.76 10.12 -11.06
CA LEU A 42 42.95 9.38 -12.01
C LEU A 42 41.52 9.14 -11.54
N LEU A 43 41.23 9.18 -10.22
CA LEU A 43 39.86 9.05 -9.74
C LEU A 43 39.01 10.26 -10.11
N SER A 44 39.61 11.45 -10.18
CA SER A 44 38.95 12.68 -10.64
C SER A 44 38.61 12.69 -12.14
N VAL A 45 39.25 11.80 -12.91
CA VAL A 45 39.08 11.68 -14.37
C VAL A 45 37.96 10.70 -14.73
N VAL A 46 37.50 9.88 -13.77
CA VAL A 46 36.42 8.92 -14.01
C VAL A 46 35.10 9.67 -14.22
N GLY A 47 34.55 9.57 -15.44
CA GLY A 47 33.30 10.24 -15.78
C GLY A 47 32.11 9.76 -14.94
N ALA A 48 31.21 10.69 -14.61
CA ALA A 48 30.03 10.41 -13.79
C ALA A 48 29.14 9.29 -14.37
N ALA A 49 29.04 9.16 -15.69
CA ALA A 49 28.30 8.08 -16.35
C ALA A 49 28.92 6.70 -16.07
N TYR A 50 30.25 6.60 -16.06
CA TYR A 50 30.97 5.37 -15.74
C TYR A 50 30.80 5.01 -14.26
N LEU A 51 30.93 6.00 -13.36
CA LEU A 51 30.72 5.80 -11.93
C LEU A 51 29.30 5.31 -11.61
N ARG A 52 28.27 5.89 -12.23
CA ARG A 52 26.88 5.44 -12.06
C ARG A 52 26.68 4.01 -12.56
N ALA A 53 27.16 3.69 -13.75
CA ALA A 53 27.06 2.33 -14.31
C ALA A 53 27.80 1.30 -13.43
N HIS A 54 28.96 1.69 -12.87
CA HIS A 54 29.70 0.86 -11.94
C HIS A 54 28.95 0.63 -10.61
N ARG A 55 28.37 1.68 -10.02
CA ARG A 55 27.54 1.59 -8.81
C ARG A 55 26.32 0.69 -9.02
N VAL A 56 25.61 0.83 -10.13
CA VAL A 56 24.47 -0.05 -10.48
C VAL A 56 24.91 -1.52 -10.58
N ALA A 57 26.09 -1.78 -11.18
CA ALA A 57 26.64 -3.13 -11.24
C ALA A 57 27.00 -3.68 -9.84
N GLN A 58 27.45 -2.83 -8.91
CA GLN A 58 27.68 -3.22 -7.51
C GLN A 58 26.38 -3.57 -6.79
N TYR A 59 25.29 -2.84 -7.03
CA TYR A 59 24.03 -3.03 -6.31
C TYR A 59 23.36 -4.36 -6.63
N LYS A 60 23.46 -4.83 -7.88
CA LYS A 60 22.87 -6.09 -8.35
C LYS A 60 23.33 -7.33 -7.58
N GLU A 61 24.46 -7.25 -6.88
CA GLU A 61 25.01 -8.36 -6.11
C GLU A 61 24.69 -8.31 -4.61
N LEU A 62 23.93 -7.30 -4.18
CA LEU A 62 23.61 -7.06 -2.77
C LEU A 62 22.20 -7.54 -2.42
N SER A 63 21.97 -7.78 -1.13
CA SER A 63 20.61 -7.87 -0.59
C SER A 63 19.88 -6.54 -0.74
N GLU A 64 18.55 -6.54 -0.67
CA GLU A 64 17.75 -5.31 -0.73
C GLU A 64 18.18 -4.26 0.30
N THR A 65 18.52 -4.70 1.53
CA THR A 65 19.10 -3.83 2.56
C THR A 65 20.47 -3.30 2.15
N GLY A 66 21.32 -4.14 1.57
CA GLY A 66 22.63 -3.75 1.08
C GLY A 66 22.52 -2.70 -0.03
N CYS A 67 21.59 -2.90 -0.97
CA CYS A 67 21.27 -1.94 -2.02
C CYS A 67 20.84 -0.59 -1.42
N LEU A 68 19.89 -0.59 -0.48
CA LEU A 68 19.43 0.64 0.20
C LEU A 68 20.59 1.41 0.86
N ASN A 69 21.47 0.72 1.57
CA ASN A 69 22.61 1.34 2.25
C ASN A 69 23.57 1.98 1.25
N PHE A 70 23.96 1.24 0.21
CA PHE A 70 24.88 1.73 -0.80
C PHE A 70 24.28 2.87 -1.62
N LEU A 71 22.99 2.80 -1.97
CA LEU A 71 22.29 3.88 -2.65
C LEU A 71 22.31 5.16 -1.80
N THR A 72 21.96 5.04 -0.51
CA THR A 72 21.94 6.17 0.43
C THR A 72 23.32 6.84 0.54
N VAL A 73 24.38 6.04 0.71
CA VAL A 73 25.75 6.54 0.82
C VAL A 73 26.22 7.20 -0.48
N ASN A 74 25.93 6.60 -1.64
CA ASN A 74 26.37 7.15 -2.92
C ASN A 74 25.65 8.47 -3.25
N ASN A 75 24.36 8.58 -2.92
CA ASN A 75 23.61 9.81 -3.10
C ASN A 75 24.16 10.93 -2.19
N LEU A 76 24.42 10.64 -0.92
CA LEU A 76 25.05 11.59 -0.02
C LEU A 76 26.45 11.99 -0.51
N HIS A 77 27.23 11.03 -1.02
CA HIS A 77 28.55 11.31 -1.56
C HIS A 77 28.50 12.24 -2.78
N ASP A 78 27.53 12.05 -3.68
CA ASP A 78 27.33 12.92 -4.84
C ASP A 78 26.93 14.35 -4.40
N GLU A 79 26.05 14.47 -3.41
CA GLU A 79 25.66 15.76 -2.84
C GLU A 79 26.83 16.46 -2.13
N ILE A 80 27.67 15.72 -1.38
CA ILE A 80 28.90 16.27 -0.77
C ILE A 80 29.87 16.76 -1.85
N ASN A 81 30.05 16.00 -2.93
CA ASN A 81 30.95 16.39 -4.01
C ASN A 81 30.45 17.64 -4.75
N ALA A 82 29.14 17.80 -4.93
CA ALA A 82 28.54 18.99 -5.52
C ALA A 82 28.56 20.19 -4.55
N HIS A 83 28.32 19.93 -3.27
CA HIS A 83 28.14 20.94 -2.23
C HIS A 83 28.83 20.50 -0.92
N PRO A 84 30.14 20.77 -0.75
CA PRO A 84 30.92 20.24 0.38
C PRO A 84 30.46 20.71 1.77
N GLU A 85 29.71 21.83 1.84
CA GLU A 85 29.27 22.46 3.09
C GLU A 85 27.82 22.12 3.47
N ILE A 86 27.19 21.12 2.83
CA ILE A 86 25.82 20.72 3.18
C ILE A 86 25.74 20.14 4.59
N ASN A 87 24.60 20.37 5.23
CA ASN A 87 24.22 19.62 6.42
C ASN A 87 23.70 18.23 5.98
N LEU A 88 24.51 17.20 6.20
CA LEU A 88 24.19 15.81 5.82
C LEU A 88 22.83 15.34 6.35
N ARG A 89 22.38 15.86 7.50
CA ARG A 89 21.10 15.48 8.09
C ARG A 89 19.91 15.89 7.23
N ASP A 90 20.02 17.01 6.49
CA ASP A 90 18.94 17.55 5.66
C ASP A 90 18.80 16.77 4.35
N TYR A 91 19.84 16.03 3.95
CA TYR A 91 19.90 15.23 2.73
C TYR A 91 19.84 13.72 3.01
N PHE A 92 19.96 13.31 4.28
CA PHE A 92 19.76 11.92 4.68
C PHE A 92 18.26 11.57 4.54
N PRO A 93 17.89 10.46 3.86
CA PRO A 93 16.49 10.15 3.63
C PRO A 93 15.71 10.00 4.93
N SER A 94 14.68 10.82 5.13
CA SER A 94 13.90 10.85 6.38
C SER A 94 13.13 9.55 6.67
N ASP A 95 12.92 8.73 5.65
CA ASP A 95 12.26 7.43 5.70
C ASP A 95 13.24 6.25 5.68
N TYR A 96 14.55 6.51 5.66
CA TYR A 96 15.59 5.47 5.66
C TYR A 96 15.37 4.44 6.77
N ASP A 97 15.15 4.88 8.01
CA ASP A 97 14.94 3.98 9.16
C ASP A 97 13.70 3.08 8.98
N ARG A 98 12.67 3.58 8.29
CA ARG A 98 11.49 2.79 7.97
C ARG A 98 11.84 1.78 6.89
N ARG A 99 12.40 2.21 5.76
CA ARG A 99 12.77 1.32 4.64
C ARG A 99 13.75 0.24 5.08
N TYR A 100 14.76 0.61 5.88
CA TYR A 100 15.72 -0.32 6.45
C TYR A 100 15.03 -1.40 7.30
N ARG A 101 14.09 -1.02 8.18
CA ARG A 101 13.32 -1.99 9.00
C ARG A 101 12.44 -2.92 8.19
N TRP A 102 11.92 -2.47 7.06
CA TRP A 102 11.08 -3.26 6.16
C TRP A 102 11.89 -4.22 5.30
N LEU A 103 13.06 -3.80 4.82
CA LEU A 103 13.94 -4.58 3.95
C LEU A 103 14.91 -5.49 4.71
N MET A 104 15.11 -5.26 6.01
CA MET A 104 15.88 -6.18 6.84
C MET A 104 15.14 -7.53 6.89
N PRO A 105 15.76 -8.62 6.42
CA PRO A 105 15.26 -9.95 6.76
C PRO A 105 15.16 -10.01 8.28
N THR A 106 14.13 -10.65 8.83
CA THR A 106 14.15 -11.10 10.24
C THR A 106 15.29 -12.10 10.40
N ALA A 107 16.50 -11.59 10.54
CA ALA A 107 17.69 -12.38 10.79
C ALA A 107 17.56 -12.88 12.23
N LYS A 108 17.55 -14.21 12.36
CA LYS A 108 17.95 -14.90 13.58
C LYS A 108 19.16 -14.16 14.15
N ALA A 109 19.01 -13.62 15.35
CA ALA A 109 20.04 -12.88 16.01
C ALA A 109 21.33 -13.72 16.07
N GLU A 110 22.35 -13.31 15.33
CA GLU A 110 23.70 -13.81 15.54
C GLU A 110 24.24 -13.17 16.83
N GLU A 111 24.58 -14.06 17.77
CA GLU A 111 25.17 -13.77 19.07
C GLU A 111 26.43 -12.92 18.92
N LYS A 112 26.34 -11.64 19.30
CA LYS A 112 27.50 -10.94 19.84
C LYS A 112 27.61 -11.29 21.31
N THR A 113 28.74 -11.91 21.67
CA THR A 113 29.23 -12.16 23.03
C THR A 113 29.33 -10.83 23.80
N LEU A 114 28.20 -10.42 24.36
CA LEU A 114 28.10 -9.59 25.55
C LEU A 114 27.63 -10.55 26.64
N GLU A 115 28.20 -10.45 27.84
CA GLU A 115 27.76 -11.21 29.01
C GLU A 115 26.23 -11.30 29.04
N PRO A 116 25.64 -12.50 29.21
CA PRO A 116 24.24 -12.70 28.94
C PRO A 116 23.45 -11.72 29.80
N PRO A 117 22.74 -10.74 29.21
CA PRO A 117 21.63 -10.15 29.94
C PRO A 117 20.74 -11.34 30.25
N GLN A 118 20.43 -11.55 31.53
CA GLN A 118 19.47 -12.56 31.95
C GLN A 118 18.37 -12.60 30.90
N LYS A 119 18.18 -13.75 30.24
CA LYS A 119 17.08 -13.96 29.31
C LYS A 119 15.81 -13.68 30.11
N LYS A 120 15.35 -12.43 30.10
CA LYS A 120 13.94 -12.14 30.31
C LYS A 120 13.29 -12.88 29.15
N GLU A 121 12.47 -13.87 29.49
CA GLU A 121 11.54 -14.46 28.54
C GLU A 121 10.96 -13.31 27.69
N PRO A 122 10.79 -13.49 26.37
CA PRO A 122 10.16 -12.46 25.56
C PRO A 122 8.85 -12.09 26.25
N SER A 123 8.77 -10.85 26.78
CA SER A 123 7.61 -10.40 27.54
C SER A 123 6.40 -10.60 26.65
N ASP A 124 5.52 -11.52 27.05
CA ASP A 124 4.28 -11.74 26.32
C ASP A 124 3.42 -10.49 26.51
N TRP A 125 3.49 -9.60 25.51
CA TRP A 125 2.84 -8.29 25.56
C TRP A 125 1.35 -8.41 25.86
N LEU A 126 0.71 -9.52 25.43
CA LEU A 126 -0.70 -9.76 25.65
C LEU A 126 -0.95 -10.06 27.12
N CYS A 127 -0.17 -10.97 27.72
CA CYS A 127 -0.23 -11.27 29.14
C CYS A 127 0.04 -10.00 29.98
N GLU A 128 1.07 -9.23 29.65
CA GLU A 128 1.39 -7.99 30.34
C GLU A 128 0.24 -6.98 30.27
N LYS A 129 -0.33 -6.73 29.08
CA LYS A 129 -1.45 -5.78 28.94
C LYS A 129 -2.73 -6.28 29.61
N LEU A 130 -3.05 -7.57 29.50
CA LEU A 130 -4.24 -8.16 30.13
C LEU A 130 -4.13 -8.19 31.66
N SER A 131 -2.93 -8.38 32.22
CA SER A 131 -2.72 -8.40 33.68
C SER A 131 -3.16 -7.13 34.39
N ARG A 132 -3.16 -5.99 33.69
CA ARG A 132 -3.55 -4.66 34.19
C ARG A 132 -5.06 -4.40 34.16
N ILE A 133 -5.86 -5.39 33.73
CA ILE A 133 -7.30 -5.25 33.53
C ILE A 133 -8.05 -5.96 34.64
N ASP A 134 -8.88 -5.19 35.37
CA ASP A 134 -9.60 -5.69 36.54
C ASP A 134 -11.12 -5.77 36.34
N THR A 135 -11.64 -5.20 35.25
CA THR A 135 -13.08 -5.12 34.99
C THR A 135 -13.42 -5.45 33.54
N ALA A 136 -14.58 -6.07 33.37
CA ALA A 136 -15.18 -6.33 32.07
C ALA A 136 -16.69 -6.13 32.13
N SER A 137 -17.28 -5.71 31.01
CA SER A 137 -18.73 -5.59 30.85
C SER A 137 -19.18 -6.04 29.47
N ILE A 138 -20.37 -6.62 29.39
CA ILE A 138 -20.96 -7.05 28.13
C ILE A 138 -21.54 -5.82 27.44
N LEU A 139 -21.01 -5.47 26.26
CA LEU A 139 -21.51 -4.35 25.44
C LEU A 139 -22.66 -4.81 24.54
N TYR A 140 -22.53 -6.01 23.98
CA TYR A 140 -23.57 -6.63 23.16
C TYR A 140 -23.78 -8.07 23.63
N PRO A 141 -25.05 -8.56 23.64
CA PRO A 141 -25.39 -9.86 24.19
C PRO A 141 -24.52 -10.99 23.65
N LEU A 142 -24.07 -11.86 24.57
CA LEU A 142 -23.33 -13.06 24.23
C LEU A 142 -24.29 -14.17 23.78
N SER A 143 -23.90 -14.91 22.74
CA SER A 143 -24.60 -16.15 22.37
C SER A 143 -24.49 -17.21 23.47
N ASN A 144 -25.34 -18.24 23.41
CA ASN A 144 -25.26 -19.36 24.35
C ASN A 144 -23.89 -20.06 24.31
N GLN A 145 -23.31 -20.23 23.12
CA GLN A 145 -21.98 -20.82 22.94
C GLN A 145 -20.88 -19.96 23.58
N ALA A 146 -20.90 -18.65 23.34
CA ALA A 146 -19.92 -17.72 23.93
C ALA A 146 -20.05 -17.66 25.47
N THR A 147 -21.29 -17.63 25.98
CA THR A 147 -21.56 -17.67 27.42
C THR A 147 -21.06 -18.96 28.05
N ALA A 148 -21.37 -20.11 27.46
CA ALA A 148 -20.91 -21.42 27.94
C ALA A 148 -19.38 -21.53 27.92
N LEU A 149 -18.73 -20.93 26.94
CA LEU A 149 -17.28 -20.90 26.85
C LEU A 149 -16.64 -20.10 27.99
N ILE A 150 -17.15 -18.91 28.30
CA ILE A 150 -16.68 -18.09 29.42
C ILE A 150 -16.91 -18.81 30.76
N GLN A 151 -18.06 -19.49 30.91
CA GLN A 151 -18.39 -20.23 32.13
C GLN A 151 -17.36 -21.33 32.46
N LYS A 152 -16.75 -21.97 31.46
CA LYS A 152 -15.67 -22.97 31.67
C LYS A 152 -14.44 -22.40 32.36
N TYR A 153 -14.22 -21.09 32.25
CA TYR A 153 -13.08 -20.36 32.84
C TYR A 153 -13.48 -19.48 34.02
N SER A 154 -14.75 -19.56 34.44
CA SER A 154 -15.22 -18.87 35.64
C SER A 154 -14.64 -19.58 36.87
N VAL A 155 -13.93 -18.82 37.71
CA VAL A 155 -13.35 -19.32 38.98
C VAL A 155 -14.36 -19.09 40.11
N ASP A 156 -14.35 -19.94 41.13
CA ASP A 156 -15.26 -19.87 42.28
C ASP A 156 -15.27 -18.49 42.97
N ASN A 157 -16.45 -18.16 43.55
CA ASN A 157 -17.02 -16.93 44.17
C ASN A 157 -16.14 -16.02 45.06
N SER A 158 -14.84 -15.91 44.80
CA SER A 158 -13.90 -15.06 45.55
C SER A 158 -13.82 -13.63 45.05
N TYR A 159 -14.46 -13.30 43.93
CA TYR A 159 -14.43 -11.96 43.35
C TYR A 159 -15.50 -11.04 43.94
N SER A 160 -15.10 -9.80 44.19
CA SER A 160 -15.93 -8.77 44.80
C SER A 160 -17.11 -8.33 43.93
N SER A 161 -17.05 -8.53 42.60
CA SER A 161 -18.13 -8.16 41.67
C SER A 161 -18.20 -9.04 40.42
N PRO A 162 -19.38 -9.11 39.74
CA PRO A 162 -19.55 -9.83 38.48
C PRO A 162 -18.61 -9.34 37.36
N GLU A 163 -18.29 -8.05 37.33
CA GLU A 163 -17.39 -7.43 36.33
C GLU A 163 -15.95 -7.93 36.49
N THR A 164 -15.48 -8.10 37.73
CA THR A 164 -14.14 -8.64 38.00
C THR A 164 -14.07 -10.14 37.72
N ALA A 165 -15.14 -10.88 38.04
CA ALA A 165 -15.24 -12.29 37.69
C ALA A 165 -15.22 -12.51 36.17
N LEU A 166 -15.99 -11.70 35.43
CA LEU A 166 -15.99 -11.71 33.96
C LEU A 166 -14.62 -11.37 33.39
N ALA A 167 -13.94 -10.35 33.93
CA ALA A 167 -12.59 -9.99 33.50
C ALA A 167 -11.60 -11.14 33.71
N ALA A 168 -11.65 -11.79 34.88
CA ALA A 168 -10.79 -12.94 35.17
C ALA A 168 -11.04 -14.11 34.20
N ALA A 169 -12.29 -14.48 33.99
CA ALA A 169 -12.66 -15.56 33.06
C ALA A 169 -12.24 -15.25 31.62
N MET A 170 -12.46 -14.01 31.15
CA MET A 170 -12.04 -13.56 29.82
C MET A 170 -10.52 -13.61 29.64
N LYS A 171 -9.75 -13.13 30.62
CA LYS A 171 -8.28 -13.18 30.59
C LYS A 171 -7.79 -14.62 30.49
N MET A 172 -8.34 -15.51 31.31
CA MET A 172 -7.99 -16.93 31.29
C MET A 172 -8.34 -17.56 29.94
N LEU A 173 -9.55 -17.35 29.44
CA LEU A 173 -9.98 -17.85 28.14
C LEU A 173 -9.05 -17.40 27.01
N ILE A 174 -8.74 -16.11 26.93
CA ILE A 174 -7.88 -15.55 25.87
C ILE A 174 -6.45 -16.12 25.97
N LEU A 175 -5.87 -16.20 27.17
CA LEU A 175 -4.49 -16.65 27.37
C LEU A 175 -4.31 -18.16 27.14
N HIS A 176 -5.35 -18.98 27.35
CA HIS A 176 -5.33 -20.42 27.09
C HIS A 176 -5.73 -20.80 25.66
N SER A 177 -6.16 -19.84 24.85
CA SER A 177 -6.59 -20.06 23.47
C SER A 177 -5.40 -20.01 22.50
N GLU A 178 -5.50 -20.76 21.40
CA GLU A 178 -4.48 -20.75 20.33
C GLU A 178 -4.46 -19.39 19.63
N ARG A 179 -3.29 -18.78 19.43
CA ARG A 179 -3.16 -17.52 18.69
C ARG A 179 -3.16 -17.77 17.20
N LEU A 180 -4.16 -17.22 16.51
CA LEU A 180 -4.26 -17.24 15.05
C LEU A 180 -3.54 -16.05 14.41
N PHE A 181 -3.53 -14.91 15.10
CA PHE A 181 -2.89 -13.67 14.68
C PHE A 181 -2.54 -12.83 15.91
N ASP A 182 -1.37 -12.19 15.94
CA ASP A 182 -1.02 -11.24 16.97
C ASP A 182 -0.16 -10.08 16.46
N LEU A 183 -0.53 -8.87 16.83
CA LEU A 183 0.22 -7.66 16.55
C LEU A 183 -0.09 -6.63 17.63
N SER A 184 0.88 -6.28 18.47
CA SER A 184 0.68 -5.51 19.71
C SER A 184 -0.06 -4.17 19.56
N ILE A 185 -0.04 -3.58 18.36
CA ILE A 185 -0.74 -2.34 17.98
C ILE A 185 -2.16 -2.56 17.43
N ARG A 186 -2.43 -3.71 16.79
CA ARG A 186 -3.74 -4.01 16.18
C ARG A 186 -4.60 -4.87 17.10
N GLY A 187 -4.00 -5.80 17.82
CA GLY A 187 -4.70 -6.75 18.66
C GLY A 187 -4.22 -8.19 18.47
N VAL A 188 -5.03 -9.12 18.92
CA VAL A 188 -4.82 -10.57 18.77
C VAL A 188 -6.12 -11.23 18.34
N VAL A 189 -6.04 -12.27 17.52
CA VAL A 189 -7.14 -13.20 17.25
C VAL A 189 -6.77 -14.53 17.84
N VAL A 190 -7.63 -15.07 18.70
CA VAL A 190 -7.43 -16.37 19.32
C VAL A 190 -8.56 -17.34 18.95
N LYS A 191 -8.21 -18.60 18.68
CA LYS A 191 -9.16 -19.70 18.49
C LYS A 191 -9.54 -20.27 19.85
N CYS A 192 -10.81 -20.18 20.19
CA CYS A 192 -11.33 -20.53 21.51
C CYS A 192 -12.31 -21.73 21.47
N GLY A 193 -12.06 -22.64 20.54
CA GLY A 193 -12.84 -23.86 20.28
C GLY A 193 -12.90 -24.17 18.79
N ASP A 194 -13.70 -25.16 18.41
CA ASP A 194 -13.88 -25.53 17.00
C ASP A 194 -14.84 -24.60 16.25
N GLU A 195 -15.67 -23.84 16.97
CA GLU A 195 -16.71 -22.99 16.40
C GLU A 195 -16.49 -21.49 16.61
N LEU A 196 -15.61 -21.09 17.54
CA LEU A 196 -15.47 -19.70 17.97
C LEU A 196 -14.02 -19.22 17.96
N ALA A 197 -13.87 -17.94 17.60
CA ALA A 197 -12.67 -17.15 17.76
C ALA A 197 -12.99 -15.85 18.51
N ILE A 198 -11.97 -15.26 19.14
CA ILE A 198 -12.06 -13.96 19.80
C ILE A 198 -11.06 -13.01 19.16
N LYS A 199 -11.54 -11.90 18.60
CA LYS A 199 -10.70 -10.77 18.19
C LYS A 199 -10.63 -9.78 19.34
N VAL A 200 -9.44 -9.60 19.90
CA VAL A 200 -9.15 -8.66 20.99
C VAL A 200 -8.41 -7.47 20.45
N PHE A 201 -8.98 -6.27 20.53
CA PHE A 201 -8.43 -5.06 19.94
C PHE A 201 -8.57 -3.85 20.87
N PRO A 202 -7.73 -2.80 20.74
CA PRO A 202 -7.82 -1.62 21.60
C PRO A 202 -9.16 -0.90 21.47
N ASN A 203 -9.67 -0.34 22.56
CA ASN A 203 -10.90 0.44 22.58
C ASN A 203 -10.83 1.79 21.82
N SER A 204 -9.64 2.17 21.35
CA SER A 204 -9.44 3.31 20.46
C SER A 204 -9.90 3.05 19.02
N ARG A 205 -10.09 1.78 18.64
CA ARG A 205 -10.74 1.40 17.37
C ARG A 205 -12.26 1.42 17.54
N ASP A 206 -12.95 1.83 16.48
CA ASP A 206 -14.41 1.80 16.43
C ASP A 206 -14.96 0.37 16.28
N LEU A 207 -16.29 0.26 16.18
CA LEU A 207 -17.02 -1.02 16.11
C LEU A 207 -17.49 -1.36 14.69
N THR A 208 -16.88 -0.78 13.66
CA THR A 208 -17.29 -0.99 12.25
C THR A 208 -17.37 -2.46 11.89
N GLU A 209 -16.35 -3.25 12.23
CA GLU A 209 -16.35 -4.68 11.95
C GLU A 209 -17.51 -5.40 12.65
N TYR A 210 -17.76 -5.09 13.93
CA TYR A 210 -18.84 -5.71 14.68
C TYR A 210 -20.21 -5.44 14.05
N HIS A 211 -20.50 -4.17 13.73
CA HIS A 211 -21.76 -3.79 13.12
C HIS A 211 -21.91 -4.32 11.69
N ASN A 212 -20.84 -4.32 10.90
CA ASN A 212 -20.84 -4.91 9.56
C ASN A 212 -21.16 -6.40 9.61
N LEU A 213 -20.53 -7.16 10.50
CA LEU A 213 -20.80 -8.59 10.66
C LEU A 213 -22.23 -8.85 11.17
N GLN A 214 -22.78 -8.01 12.05
CA GLN A 214 -24.20 -8.09 12.43
C GLN A 214 -25.13 -7.87 11.23
N TYR A 215 -24.85 -6.85 10.43
CA TYR A 215 -25.65 -6.52 9.26
C TYR A 215 -25.60 -7.64 8.21
N LEU A 216 -24.42 -8.17 7.93
CA LEU A 216 -24.21 -9.25 6.97
C LEU A 216 -24.87 -10.55 7.44
N ALA A 217 -24.79 -10.87 8.75
CA ALA A 217 -25.51 -12.01 9.30
C ALA A 217 -27.04 -11.91 9.13
N ALA A 218 -27.59 -10.70 9.06
CA ALA A 218 -29.02 -10.47 8.86
C ALA A 218 -29.46 -10.41 7.38
N HIS A 219 -28.58 -10.00 6.47
CA HIS A 219 -28.94 -9.71 5.07
C HIS A 219 -28.27 -10.62 4.03
N ALA A 220 -27.22 -11.35 4.41
CA ALA A 220 -26.43 -12.21 3.52
C ALA A 220 -25.89 -13.43 4.29
N ALA A 221 -26.78 -14.10 5.04
CA ALA A 221 -26.43 -15.19 5.96
C ALA A 221 -25.86 -16.43 5.25
N GLU A 222 -26.09 -16.57 3.95
CA GLU A 222 -25.60 -17.63 3.07
C GLU A 222 -24.14 -17.46 2.64
N LEU A 223 -23.58 -16.25 2.78
CA LEU A 223 -22.20 -15.98 2.40
C LEU A 223 -21.22 -16.54 3.45
N PRO A 224 -20.02 -16.97 3.02
CA PRO A 224 -18.98 -17.49 3.92
C PRO A 224 -18.32 -16.36 4.70
N ILE A 225 -19.03 -15.81 5.67
CA ILE A 225 -18.63 -14.62 6.46
C ILE A 225 -18.78 -14.98 7.95
N PRO A 226 -17.82 -14.59 8.83
CA PRO A 226 -17.95 -14.82 10.26
C PRO A 226 -19.24 -14.20 10.83
N ARG A 227 -19.86 -14.85 11.80
CA ARG A 227 -20.98 -14.26 12.54
C ARG A 227 -20.50 -13.79 13.89
N VAL A 228 -21.02 -12.66 14.37
CA VAL A 228 -20.70 -12.21 15.74
C VAL A 228 -21.51 -12.98 16.77
N HIS A 229 -20.86 -13.30 17.89
CA HIS A 229 -21.43 -14.04 19.02
C HIS A 229 -21.45 -13.21 20.31
N GLY A 230 -21.22 -11.89 20.19
CA GLY A 230 -21.27 -10.92 21.28
C GLY A 230 -19.98 -10.10 21.41
N LEU A 231 -20.02 -9.06 22.23
CA LEU A 231 -18.91 -8.13 22.41
C LEU A 231 -18.75 -7.76 23.88
N VAL A 232 -17.52 -7.89 24.39
CA VAL A 232 -17.16 -7.55 25.77
C VAL A 232 -16.21 -6.36 25.76
N ALA A 233 -16.48 -5.36 26.59
CA ALA A 233 -15.50 -4.39 27.04
C ALA A 233 -14.61 -5.06 28.08
N LEU A 234 -13.32 -5.20 27.79
CA LEU A 234 -12.34 -5.79 28.70
C LEU A 234 -11.31 -4.70 29.04
N GLY A 235 -11.61 -3.87 30.05
CA GLY A 235 -10.83 -2.68 30.36
C GLY A 235 -10.63 -1.76 29.15
N THR A 236 -9.36 -1.58 28.74
CA THR A 236 -8.96 -0.77 27.57
C THR A 236 -9.05 -1.52 26.24
N PHE A 237 -9.55 -2.77 26.24
CA PHE A 237 -9.76 -3.58 25.04
C PHE A 237 -11.24 -3.84 24.78
N ARG A 238 -11.50 -4.29 23.56
CA ARG A 238 -12.73 -4.94 23.14
C ARG A 238 -12.39 -6.39 22.80
N ALA A 239 -13.23 -7.32 23.24
CA ALA A 239 -13.15 -8.73 22.89
C ALA A 239 -14.42 -9.11 22.14
N MET A 240 -14.30 -9.24 20.82
CA MET A 240 -15.40 -9.62 19.92
C MET A 240 -15.38 -11.13 19.72
N PHE A 241 -16.44 -11.80 20.14
CA PHE A 241 -16.66 -13.20 19.82
C PHE A 241 -17.21 -13.31 18.40
N MET A 242 -16.62 -14.20 17.60
CA MET A 242 -17.06 -14.45 16.24
C MET A 242 -16.92 -15.93 15.88
N SER A 243 -17.64 -16.39 14.84
CA SER A 243 -17.48 -17.74 14.33
C SER A 243 -16.06 -17.96 13.86
N TYR A 244 -15.46 -19.08 14.27
CA TYR A 244 -14.20 -19.56 13.70
C TYR A 244 -14.50 -20.20 12.35
N ILE A 245 -13.75 -19.82 11.33
CA ILE A 245 -13.82 -20.41 10.00
C ILE A 245 -12.56 -21.24 9.78
N PRO A 246 -12.67 -22.56 9.57
CA PRO A 246 -11.52 -23.40 9.30
C PRO A 246 -10.98 -23.14 7.87
N GLY A 247 -9.67 -23.32 7.73
CA GLY A 247 -8.96 -23.18 6.47
C GLY A 247 -7.61 -22.49 6.60
N ILE A 248 -6.92 -22.36 5.47
CA ILE A 248 -5.71 -21.55 5.34
C ILE A 248 -6.02 -20.27 4.57
N THR A 249 -5.22 -19.23 4.77
CA THR A 249 -5.35 -18.03 3.94
C THR A 249 -5.05 -18.36 2.49
N LEU A 250 -5.77 -17.70 1.57
CA LEU A 250 -5.52 -17.82 0.14
C LEU A 250 -4.08 -17.47 -0.19
N ASP A 251 -3.50 -16.51 0.55
CA ASP A 251 -2.09 -16.12 0.43
C ASP A 251 -1.12 -17.31 0.59
N LYS A 252 -1.38 -18.19 1.57
CA LYS A 252 -0.58 -19.40 1.79
C LYS A 252 -0.82 -20.46 0.71
N ALA A 253 -2.04 -20.55 0.18
CA ALA A 253 -2.39 -21.51 -0.87
C ALA A 253 -1.88 -21.05 -2.25
N TRP A 254 -1.85 -19.75 -2.51
CA TRP A 254 -1.69 -19.12 -3.83
C TRP A 254 -0.50 -19.64 -4.65
N PRO A 255 0.71 -19.79 -4.06
CA PRO A 255 1.88 -20.26 -4.82
C PRO A 255 1.74 -21.69 -5.35
N SER A 256 0.84 -22.50 -4.76
CA SER A 256 0.62 -23.90 -5.12
C SER A 256 -0.55 -24.10 -6.09
N LEU A 257 -1.31 -23.06 -6.42
CA LEU A 257 -2.50 -23.16 -7.24
C LEU A 257 -2.16 -23.20 -8.73
N SER A 258 -2.80 -24.13 -9.46
CA SER A 258 -2.83 -24.10 -10.92
C SER A 258 -3.63 -22.91 -11.45
N HIS A 259 -3.45 -22.59 -12.73
CA HIS A 259 -4.25 -21.57 -13.41
C HIS A 259 -5.75 -21.86 -13.30
N GLU A 260 -6.15 -23.12 -13.49
CA GLU A 260 -7.53 -23.58 -13.42
C GLU A 260 -8.11 -23.45 -12.00
N ALA A 261 -7.30 -23.72 -10.97
CA ALA A 261 -7.70 -23.54 -9.58
C ALA A 261 -7.91 -22.04 -9.27
N LYS A 262 -7.02 -21.16 -9.74
CA LYS A 262 -7.16 -19.70 -9.59
C LYS A 262 -8.43 -19.20 -10.31
N LEU A 263 -8.72 -19.69 -11.52
CA LEU A 263 -9.97 -19.37 -12.24
C LEU A 263 -11.22 -19.89 -11.50
N SER A 264 -11.15 -21.07 -10.90
CA SER A 264 -12.24 -21.62 -10.09
C SER A 264 -12.53 -20.72 -8.86
N LEU A 265 -11.48 -20.33 -8.14
CA LEU A 265 -11.60 -19.43 -6.98
C LEU A 265 -12.11 -18.05 -7.39
N ARG A 266 -11.65 -17.50 -8.52
CA ARG A 266 -12.18 -16.26 -9.08
C ARG A 266 -13.70 -16.32 -9.26
N ARG A 267 -14.24 -17.42 -9.82
CA ARG A 267 -15.69 -17.60 -10.01
C ARG A 267 -16.46 -17.68 -8.68
N GLN A 268 -15.90 -18.37 -7.69
CA GLN A 268 -16.51 -18.45 -6.35
C GLN A 268 -16.56 -17.08 -5.68
N LEU A 269 -15.44 -16.35 -5.70
CA LEU A 269 -15.36 -14.99 -5.18
C LEU A 269 -16.30 -14.06 -5.94
N ASP A 270 -16.40 -14.19 -7.27
CA ASP A 270 -17.33 -13.37 -8.07
C ASP A 270 -18.77 -13.58 -7.65
N TRP A 271 -19.19 -14.84 -7.45
CA TRP A 271 -20.52 -15.13 -6.93
C TRP A 271 -20.76 -14.46 -5.57
N ILE A 272 -19.79 -14.56 -4.63
CA ILE A 272 -19.88 -13.93 -3.31
C ILE A 272 -20.02 -12.40 -3.43
N PHE A 273 -19.18 -11.75 -4.23
CA PHE A 273 -19.18 -10.30 -4.38
C PHE A 273 -20.40 -9.78 -5.17
N VAL A 274 -20.97 -10.56 -6.09
CA VAL A 274 -22.26 -10.24 -6.71
C VAL A 274 -23.37 -10.20 -5.67
N GLN A 275 -23.44 -11.19 -4.76
CA GLN A 275 -24.43 -11.19 -3.67
C GLN A 275 -24.18 -10.03 -2.72
N LEU A 276 -22.93 -9.81 -2.29
CA LEU A 276 -22.57 -8.71 -1.39
C LEU A 276 -22.98 -7.35 -1.98
N ARG A 277 -22.70 -7.11 -3.26
CA ARG A 277 -23.02 -5.85 -3.95
C ARG A 277 -24.50 -5.69 -4.30
N SER A 278 -25.30 -6.74 -4.15
CA SER A 278 -26.76 -6.63 -4.23
C SER A 278 -27.33 -5.88 -3.02
N LEU A 279 -26.60 -5.85 -1.91
CA LEU A 279 -26.88 -4.98 -0.77
C LEU A 279 -26.57 -3.55 -1.18
N GLN A 280 -27.62 -2.77 -1.39
CA GLN A 280 -27.54 -1.41 -1.91
C GLN A 280 -28.15 -0.40 -0.96
N GLN A 281 -27.56 0.78 -0.96
CA GLN A 281 -28.03 1.94 -0.22
C GLN A 281 -28.24 3.11 -1.20
N ARG A 282 -29.37 3.81 -1.08
CA ARG A 282 -29.62 5.03 -1.85
C ARG A 282 -28.86 6.20 -1.22
N ASP A 283 -28.57 7.22 -2.04
CA ASP A 283 -28.05 8.50 -1.55
C ASP A 283 -28.96 9.09 -0.46
N GLY A 284 -28.34 9.79 0.49
CA GLY A 284 -29.02 10.39 1.65
C GLY A 284 -28.73 9.66 2.96
N LEU A 285 -28.29 8.40 2.88
CA LEU A 285 -27.79 7.65 4.03
C LEU A 285 -26.26 7.74 4.10
N GLN A 286 -25.72 7.72 5.32
CA GLN A 286 -24.28 7.86 5.56
C GLN A 286 -23.50 6.68 4.96
N LEU A 287 -22.43 6.99 4.24
CA LEU A 287 -21.48 6.01 3.72
C LEU A 287 -20.52 5.53 4.80
N GLY A 288 -19.91 4.36 4.56
CA GLY A 288 -19.00 3.68 5.47
C GLY A 288 -19.68 2.60 6.31
N GLY A 289 -19.17 2.38 7.52
CA GLY A 289 -19.67 1.37 8.45
C GLY A 289 -21.17 1.53 8.75
N VAL A 290 -21.89 0.41 8.81
CA VAL A 290 -23.35 0.38 8.97
C VAL A 290 -23.84 0.87 10.34
N GLY A 291 -22.95 1.00 11.32
CA GLY A 291 -23.22 1.60 12.62
C GLY A 291 -23.10 3.14 12.64
N GLY A 292 -22.88 3.77 11.48
CA GLY A 292 -22.68 5.22 11.37
C GLY A 292 -21.29 5.68 11.78
N GLU A 293 -20.30 4.78 11.74
CA GLU A 293 -18.89 5.08 11.99
C GLU A 293 -18.37 6.08 10.95
N GLY A 294 -18.86 5.99 9.72
CA GLY A 294 -18.49 6.85 8.61
C GLY A 294 -17.44 6.23 7.71
N VAL A 295 -17.01 7.02 6.74
CA VAL A 295 -16.08 6.60 5.69
C VAL A 295 -14.68 6.38 6.27
N LYS A 296 -14.10 5.23 5.97
CA LYS A 296 -12.68 4.95 6.21
C LYS A 296 -11.99 4.79 4.88
N ASP A 297 -10.89 5.51 4.71
CA ASP A 297 -10.05 5.35 3.53
C ASP A 297 -8.60 5.71 3.91
N TYR A 298 -7.74 4.70 3.95
CA TYR A 298 -6.32 4.88 4.29
C TYR A 298 -5.58 5.76 3.25
N ARG A 299 -6.15 5.99 2.05
CA ARG A 299 -5.61 6.87 0.99
C ARG A 299 -5.77 8.35 1.27
N ILE A 300 -6.59 8.74 2.24
CA ILE A 300 -6.67 10.14 2.69
C ILE A 300 -5.85 10.40 3.98
N MET A 301 -5.08 9.43 4.48
CA MET A 301 -4.20 9.53 5.68
C MET A 301 -4.89 10.00 6.96
N GLU A 302 -6.20 9.85 7.02
CA GLU A 302 -6.94 10.15 8.24
C GLU A 302 -7.17 8.85 8.97
N VAL A 303 -6.47 8.70 10.11
CA VAL A 303 -6.66 7.60 11.07
C VAL A 303 -8.09 7.60 11.66
N SER A 304 -8.89 8.62 11.33
CA SER A 304 -10.26 8.81 11.80
C SER A 304 -11.27 8.67 10.67
N SER A 305 -12.40 8.04 10.99
CA SER A 305 -13.55 7.92 10.12
C SER A 305 -14.18 9.30 9.81
N LYS A 306 -14.49 9.55 8.54
CA LYS A 306 -15.17 10.77 8.08
C LYS A 306 -16.68 10.61 8.08
N LYS A 307 -17.35 11.42 8.91
CA LYS A 307 -18.82 11.45 9.00
C LYS A 307 -19.44 12.52 8.09
N GLY A 308 -20.72 12.33 7.77
CA GLY A 308 -21.50 13.29 6.96
C GLY A 308 -21.35 13.13 5.44
N ILE A 309 -20.66 12.09 4.98
CA ILE A 309 -20.61 11.70 3.57
C ILE A 309 -21.85 10.83 3.29
N ILE A 310 -22.79 11.33 2.49
CA ILE A 310 -24.10 10.73 2.22
C ILE A 310 -24.38 10.50 0.73
N THR A 311 -23.43 10.84 -0.14
CA THR A 311 -23.52 10.65 -1.60
C THR A 311 -22.21 10.15 -2.17
N ALA A 312 -22.27 9.41 -3.27
CA ALA A 312 -21.07 9.01 -4.00
C ALA A 312 -20.21 10.21 -4.45
N TRP A 313 -20.84 11.34 -4.77
CA TRP A 313 -20.15 12.58 -5.12
C TRP A 313 -19.34 13.16 -3.95
N GLN A 314 -19.91 13.22 -2.74
CA GLN A 314 -19.16 13.67 -1.56
C GLN A 314 -17.99 12.73 -1.23
N PHE A 315 -18.16 11.43 -1.48
CA PHE A 315 -17.07 10.47 -1.33
C PHE A 315 -15.95 10.73 -2.34
N ASP A 316 -16.29 11.02 -3.59
CA ASP A 316 -15.30 11.39 -4.60
C ASP A 316 -14.55 12.68 -4.22
N GLU A 317 -15.26 13.74 -3.78
CA GLU A 317 -14.63 14.96 -3.25
C GLU A 317 -13.67 14.68 -2.09
N LEU A 318 -14.02 13.75 -1.20
CA LEU A 318 -13.17 13.36 -0.10
C LEU A 318 -11.83 12.80 -0.60
N GLN A 319 -11.82 12.00 -1.67
CA GLN A 319 -10.59 11.44 -2.25
C GLN A 319 -9.62 12.53 -2.73
N PHE A 320 -10.14 13.64 -3.27
CA PHE A 320 -9.33 14.78 -3.71
C PHE A 320 -8.97 15.75 -2.58
N SER A 321 -9.49 15.54 -1.36
CA SER A 321 -9.25 16.39 -0.20
C SER A 321 -8.00 16.01 0.60
N ALA A 322 -7.21 15.02 0.16
CA ALA A 322 -6.01 14.51 0.85
C ALA A 322 -4.86 15.53 0.92
N LYS A 323 -4.98 16.53 1.79
CA LYS A 323 -4.08 17.69 1.93
C LYS A 323 -2.60 17.35 2.18
N HIS A 324 -2.31 16.15 2.67
CA HIS A 324 -0.96 15.71 3.03
C HIS A 324 -0.25 14.94 1.90
N ARG A 325 -0.94 14.68 0.79
CA ARG A 325 -0.44 13.78 -0.26
C ARG A 325 -0.32 14.43 -1.64
N ALA A 326 -1.06 15.52 -1.87
CA ALA A 326 -0.96 16.33 -3.07
C ALA A 326 -1.09 17.82 -2.71
N SER A 327 -0.37 18.68 -3.45
CA SER A 327 -0.65 20.12 -3.39
C SER A 327 -2.07 20.37 -3.92
N PRO A 328 -2.77 21.42 -3.44
CA PRO A 328 -4.10 21.76 -3.96
C PRO A 328 -4.13 21.94 -5.49
N SER A 329 -3.05 22.48 -6.07
CA SER A 329 -2.91 22.64 -7.52
C SER A 329 -2.76 21.29 -8.24
N TYR A 330 -2.00 20.35 -7.68
CA TYR A 330 -1.88 19.01 -8.24
C TYR A 330 -3.22 18.30 -8.15
N ALA A 331 -3.87 18.27 -6.98
CA ALA A 331 -5.22 17.70 -6.84
C ALA A 331 -6.23 18.31 -7.83
N LYS A 332 -6.16 19.62 -8.08
CA LYS A 332 -6.98 20.31 -9.09
C LYS A 332 -6.66 19.90 -10.53
N LEU A 333 -5.38 19.73 -10.88
CA LEU A 333 -4.94 19.20 -12.18
C LEU A 333 -5.49 17.78 -12.38
N LEU A 334 -5.32 16.91 -11.38
CA LEU A 334 -5.82 15.54 -11.38
C LEU A 334 -7.34 15.50 -11.55
N ARG A 335 -8.05 16.40 -10.86
CA ARG A 335 -9.50 16.58 -11.00
C ARG A 335 -9.89 17.04 -12.41
N SER A 336 -9.05 17.84 -13.09
CA SER A 336 -9.36 18.36 -14.42
C SER A 336 -9.35 17.28 -15.51
N PHE A 337 -8.71 16.14 -15.28
CA PHE A 337 -8.77 15.00 -16.19
C PHE A 337 -10.09 14.23 -16.12
N LEU A 338 -10.90 14.45 -15.08
CA LEU A 338 -12.25 13.90 -15.02
C LEU A 338 -13.15 14.72 -15.96
N LYS A 339 -13.51 14.18 -17.14
CA LYS A 339 -14.25 14.94 -18.17
C LYS A 339 -15.65 15.37 -17.70
N LYS A 340 -16.19 14.75 -16.64
CA LYS A 340 -17.44 15.16 -15.97
C LYS A 340 -17.41 14.81 -14.47
N GLU A 341 -18.09 15.62 -13.65
CA GLU A 341 -18.61 15.14 -12.36
C GLU A 341 -19.36 13.83 -12.61
N ASN A 342 -19.04 12.77 -11.87
CA ASN A 342 -19.66 11.45 -12.05
C ASN A 342 -21.11 11.45 -11.51
N LYS A 343 -21.98 12.26 -12.12
CA LYS A 343 -23.40 12.46 -11.77
C LYS A 343 -24.25 11.22 -12.00
N SER A 344 -23.72 10.23 -12.71
CA SER A 344 -24.33 8.91 -12.91
C SER A 344 -24.21 8.02 -11.67
N LEU A 345 -23.18 8.21 -10.84
CA LEU A 345 -23.04 7.45 -9.60
C LEU A 345 -24.09 7.94 -8.60
N ARG A 346 -25.08 7.08 -8.35
CA ARG A 346 -26.10 7.29 -7.33
C ARG A 346 -26.15 6.07 -6.44
N GLY A 347 -26.16 6.30 -5.14
CA GLY A 347 -26.16 5.24 -4.14
C GLY A 347 -24.81 4.57 -3.98
N SER A 348 -24.84 3.48 -3.22
CA SER A 348 -23.68 2.72 -2.78
C SER A 348 -24.03 1.24 -2.70
N VAL A 349 -22.99 0.42 -2.79
CA VAL A 349 -23.06 -1.04 -2.60
C VAL A 349 -22.28 -1.40 -1.35
N PHE A 350 -22.57 -2.55 -0.76
CA PHE A 350 -21.74 -3.07 0.31
C PHE A 350 -20.39 -3.54 -0.24
N THR A 351 -19.29 -3.06 0.34
CA THR A 351 -17.91 -3.36 -0.03
C THR A 351 -17.14 -3.90 1.17
N HIS A 352 -16.12 -4.72 0.93
CA HIS A 352 -15.17 -5.17 1.93
C HIS A 352 -14.13 -4.10 2.26
N GLY A 353 -13.61 -3.38 1.25
CA GLY A 353 -12.70 -2.24 1.42
C GLY A 353 -11.24 -2.59 1.75
N ASP A 354 -10.92 -3.87 1.93
CA ASP A 354 -9.57 -4.40 2.22
C ASP A 354 -9.43 -5.85 1.72
N LEU A 355 -9.93 -6.12 0.51
CA LEU A 355 -9.88 -7.46 -0.06
C LEU A 355 -8.46 -7.80 -0.54
N LYS A 356 -7.81 -8.72 0.17
CA LYS A 356 -6.50 -9.26 -0.16
C LYS A 356 -6.45 -10.76 0.13
N LYS A 357 -5.48 -11.46 -0.45
CA LYS A 357 -5.32 -12.92 -0.28
C LYS A 357 -5.22 -13.38 1.19
N THR A 358 -4.74 -12.52 2.09
CA THR A 358 -4.66 -12.83 3.53
C THR A 358 -6.01 -12.78 4.26
N ASN A 359 -7.01 -12.11 3.67
CA ASN A 359 -8.36 -11.97 4.20
C ASN A 359 -9.37 -12.97 3.58
N ILE A 360 -8.89 -13.88 2.73
CA ILE A 360 -9.69 -14.94 2.11
C ILE A 360 -9.22 -16.27 2.69
N LEU A 361 -10.12 -17.10 3.20
CA LEU A 361 -9.85 -18.44 3.69
C LEU A 361 -10.32 -19.48 2.67
N VAL A 362 -9.49 -20.50 2.47
CA VAL A 362 -9.74 -21.60 1.54
C VAL A 362 -9.40 -22.96 2.16
N GLU A 363 -10.08 -23.98 1.66
CA GLU A 363 -9.79 -25.39 1.95
C GLU A 363 -9.76 -26.19 0.64
N LYS A 364 -9.05 -27.32 0.63
CA LYS A 364 -9.07 -28.22 -0.53
C LYS A 364 -10.46 -28.81 -0.73
N ASP A 365 -10.93 -28.91 -1.97
CA ASP A 365 -12.18 -29.62 -2.26
C ASP A 365 -11.98 -31.12 -1.99
N PRO A 366 -12.75 -31.74 -1.07
CA PRO A 366 -12.64 -33.17 -0.80
C PRO A 366 -12.88 -34.05 -2.03
N ARG A 367 -13.55 -33.52 -3.06
CA ARG A 367 -13.91 -34.23 -4.29
C ARG A 367 -12.92 -33.98 -5.43
N ASN A 368 -12.06 -32.97 -5.30
CA ASN A 368 -11.06 -32.63 -6.30
C ASN A 368 -9.81 -32.08 -5.61
N ALA A 369 -8.75 -32.90 -5.55
CA ALA A 369 -7.51 -32.58 -4.86
C ALA A 369 -6.78 -31.35 -5.40
N ASP A 370 -7.05 -30.98 -6.65
CA ASP A 370 -6.47 -29.82 -7.34
C ASP A 370 -7.35 -28.56 -7.25
N ALA A 371 -8.52 -28.65 -6.59
CA ALA A 371 -9.44 -27.55 -6.40
C ALA A 371 -9.46 -27.07 -4.95
N TYR A 372 -9.79 -25.80 -4.78
CA TYR A 372 -10.00 -25.16 -3.49
C TYR A 372 -11.39 -24.53 -3.46
N ILE A 373 -11.98 -24.51 -2.26
CA ILE A 373 -13.27 -23.88 -1.97
C ILE A 373 -13.01 -22.69 -1.05
N VAL A 374 -13.65 -21.55 -1.35
CA VAL A 374 -13.66 -20.39 -0.44
C VAL A 374 -14.52 -20.72 0.77
N THR A 375 -13.90 -20.76 1.95
CA THR A 375 -14.58 -21.07 3.22
C THR A 375 -14.88 -19.83 4.05
N GLY A 376 -14.17 -18.71 3.80
CA GLY A 376 -14.34 -17.49 4.58
C GLY A 376 -13.82 -16.23 3.91
N ILE A 377 -14.50 -15.11 4.17
CA ILE A 377 -13.97 -13.75 3.98
C ILE A 377 -13.96 -13.07 5.35
N ILE A 378 -12.80 -12.61 5.79
CA ILE A 378 -12.55 -12.10 7.16
C ILE A 378 -12.00 -10.67 7.13
N ASP A 379 -11.94 -10.03 8.30
CA ASP A 379 -11.40 -8.67 8.51
C ASP A 379 -12.24 -7.55 7.87
N TRP A 380 -13.48 -7.41 8.36
CA TRP A 380 -14.49 -6.47 7.85
C TRP A 380 -14.40 -5.06 8.46
N GLU A 381 -13.23 -4.68 8.98
CA GLU A 381 -13.04 -3.42 9.71
C GLU A 381 -13.04 -2.17 8.81
N GLU A 382 -12.78 -2.36 7.52
CA GLU A 382 -12.83 -1.33 6.46
C GLU A 382 -14.10 -1.43 5.58
N GLY A 383 -14.97 -2.40 5.87
CA GLY A 383 -16.17 -2.65 5.09
C GLY A 383 -17.29 -1.64 5.34
N GLY A 384 -18.30 -1.66 4.47
CA GLY A 384 -19.49 -0.83 4.61
C GLY A 384 -20.11 -0.44 3.28
N PHE A 385 -20.96 0.59 3.28
CA PHE A 385 -21.58 1.12 2.06
C PHE A 385 -20.71 2.18 1.41
N TYR A 386 -20.23 1.90 0.20
CA TYR A 386 -19.37 2.80 -0.58
C TYR A 386 -19.80 2.84 -2.06
N PRO A 387 -19.35 3.83 -2.84
CA PRO A 387 -19.65 3.88 -4.28
C PRO A 387 -19.22 2.59 -4.98
N GLU A 388 -19.92 2.22 -6.05
CA GLU A 388 -19.74 0.92 -6.69
C GLU A 388 -18.33 0.65 -7.21
N TYR A 389 -17.57 1.69 -7.53
CA TYR A 389 -16.17 1.61 -7.96
C TYR A 389 -15.19 1.39 -6.79
N TYR A 390 -15.58 1.67 -5.54
CA TYR A 390 -14.64 1.78 -4.42
C TYR A 390 -13.79 0.52 -4.24
N GLU A 391 -14.42 -0.66 -4.27
CA GLU A 391 -13.73 -1.93 -4.07
C GLU A 391 -12.59 -2.15 -5.08
N CYS A 392 -12.78 -1.79 -6.36
CA CYS A 392 -11.75 -1.99 -7.37
C CYS A 392 -10.54 -1.09 -7.11
N THR A 393 -10.78 0.08 -6.50
CA THR A 393 -9.74 1.04 -6.13
C THR A 393 -8.99 0.68 -4.84
N THR A 394 -9.41 -0.38 -4.14
CA THR A 394 -8.78 -0.88 -2.91
C THR A 394 -8.00 -2.19 -3.10
N LEU A 395 -7.98 -2.75 -4.32
CA LEU A 395 -7.38 -4.07 -4.58
C LEU A 395 -5.85 -4.10 -4.42
N SER A 396 -5.18 -3.01 -4.75
CA SER A 396 -3.72 -2.84 -4.64
C SER A 396 -3.26 -2.43 -3.23
N ASN A 397 -4.18 -2.29 -2.28
CA ASN A 397 -3.83 -1.79 -0.95
C ASN A 397 -2.95 -2.80 -0.21
N GLY A 398 -1.78 -2.33 0.23
CA GLY A 398 -0.87 -3.16 1.00
C GLY A 398 -0.27 -4.33 0.21
N GLN A 399 -0.39 -4.31 -1.12
CA GLN A 399 0.31 -5.21 -2.02
C GLN A 399 1.47 -4.46 -2.68
N SER A 400 2.60 -5.16 -2.88
CA SER A 400 3.76 -4.58 -3.55
C SER A 400 3.50 -4.45 -5.04
N ILE A 401 3.82 -3.30 -5.63
CA ILE A 401 3.83 -3.10 -7.09
C ILE A 401 5.11 -3.62 -7.75
N GLU A 402 6.14 -3.92 -6.95
CA GLU A 402 7.44 -4.42 -7.42
C GLU A 402 7.54 -5.95 -7.34
N THR A 403 6.66 -6.59 -6.58
CA THR A 403 6.63 -8.04 -6.46
C THR A 403 5.72 -8.62 -7.54
N ASP A 404 6.22 -9.59 -8.29
CA ASP A 404 5.46 -10.30 -9.32
C ASP A 404 4.38 -11.18 -8.67
N ASP A 405 3.20 -10.59 -8.47
CA ASP A 405 2.04 -11.20 -7.83
C ASP A 405 0.87 -11.25 -8.82
N ASP A 406 0.62 -12.43 -9.38
CA ASP A 406 -0.40 -12.61 -10.41
C ASP A 406 -1.84 -12.53 -9.88
N TRP A 407 -2.06 -12.34 -8.57
CA TRP A 407 -3.39 -12.16 -7.95
C TRP A 407 -4.27 -11.14 -8.66
N TYR A 408 -3.70 -10.02 -9.10
CA TYR A 408 -4.41 -8.95 -9.81
C TYR A 408 -5.11 -9.43 -11.09
N LEU A 409 -4.60 -10.49 -11.71
CA LEU A 409 -5.16 -11.08 -12.93
C LEU A 409 -6.37 -11.99 -12.66
N TYR A 410 -6.58 -12.38 -11.40
CA TYR A 410 -7.65 -13.30 -10.98
C TYR A 410 -8.68 -12.64 -10.04
N VAL A 411 -8.67 -11.31 -9.95
CA VAL A 411 -9.69 -10.55 -9.24
C VAL A 411 -11.09 -10.87 -9.81
N PRO A 412 -12.13 -10.96 -8.97
CA PRO A 412 -13.51 -11.20 -9.43
C PRO A 412 -14.04 -10.12 -10.38
N ASP A 413 -14.81 -10.51 -11.38
CA ASP A 413 -15.34 -9.62 -12.43
C ASP A 413 -16.23 -8.51 -11.87
N SER A 414 -17.04 -8.84 -10.86
CA SER A 414 -17.96 -7.94 -10.18
C SER A 414 -17.29 -6.75 -9.49
N ILE A 415 -16.00 -6.88 -9.15
CA ILE A 415 -15.18 -5.84 -8.50
C ILE A 415 -13.94 -5.48 -9.33
N SER A 416 -13.86 -5.97 -10.57
CA SER A 416 -12.76 -5.66 -11.47
C SER A 416 -12.84 -4.21 -11.94
N PRO A 417 -11.69 -3.50 -12.08
CA PRO A 417 -11.66 -2.21 -12.75
C PRO A 417 -12.28 -2.25 -14.16
N LEU A 418 -12.20 -3.39 -14.86
CA LEU A 418 -12.75 -3.55 -16.21
C LEU A 418 -14.28 -3.37 -16.28
N ARG A 419 -14.99 -3.47 -15.14
CA ARG A 419 -16.45 -3.36 -15.08
C ARG A 419 -16.98 -1.96 -15.39
N PHE A 420 -16.19 -0.91 -15.24
CA PHE A 420 -16.68 0.45 -15.49
C PHE A 420 -15.97 1.10 -16.68
N PRO A 421 -16.23 0.68 -17.94
CA PRO A 421 -15.43 0.99 -19.13
C PRO A 421 -15.31 2.47 -19.54
N ASN A 422 -16.09 3.38 -18.95
CA ASN A 422 -15.81 4.83 -19.00
C ASN A 422 -14.66 5.24 -18.04
N LEU A 423 -13.94 4.25 -17.51
CA LEU A 423 -12.81 4.33 -16.60
C LEU A 423 -11.56 4.97 -17.21
N GLU A 424 -11.53 5.48 -18.44
CA GLU A 424 -10.40 6.33 -18.84
C GLU A 424 -10.27 7.53 -17.89
N ASP A 425 -11.38 8.05 -17.37
CA ASP A 425 -11.36 9.12 -16.37
C ASP A 425 -11.19 8.57 -14.94
N GLU A 426 -11.79 7.42 -14.60
CA GLU A 426 -11.73 6.85 -13.24
C GLU A 426 -10.51 5.95 -12.95
N ILE A 427 -9.95 5.22 -13.92
CA ILE A 427 -8.64 4.54 -13.85
C ILE A 427 -7.57 5.59 -13.86
N LEU A 428 -7.64 6.60 -14.73
CA LEU A 428 -6.65 7.68 -14.67
C LEU A 428 -6.76 8.34 -13.30
N ALA A 429 -7.96 8.63 -12.78
CA ALA A 429 -8.12 9.11 -11.42
C ALA A 429 -7.76 8.08 -10.33
N THR A 430 -7.80 6.78 -10.55
CA THR A 430 -7.43 5.74 -9.56
C THR A 430 -5.93 5.49 -9.56
N ILE A 431 -5.29 5.48 -10.72
CA ILE A 431 -3.83 5.49 -10.93
C ILE A 431 -3.28 6.80 -10.37
N ILE A 432 -3.91 7.93 -10.65
CA ILE A 432 -3.57 9.23 -10.09
C ILE A 432 -3.83 9.26 -8.56
N ARG A 433 -4.96 8.73 -8.08
CA ARG A 433 -5.26 8.62 -6.64
C ARG A 433 -4.31 7.66 -5.96
N HIS A 434 -3.79 6.63 -6.64
CA HIS A 434 -2.69 5.78 -6.18
C HIS A 434 -1.36 6.53 -6.21
N LEU A 435 -1.03 7.28 -7.26
CA LEU A 435 0.17 8.13 -7.31
C LEU A 435 0.15 9.21 -6.21
N VAL A 436 -1.04 9.66 -5.80
CA VAL A 436 -1.24 10.53 -4.63
C VAL A 436 -1.18 9.73 -3.33
N ALA A 437 -1.90 8.59 -3.21
CA ALA A 437 -2.01 7.78 -2.00
C ALA A 437 -0.72 7.04 -1.62
N ASP A 438 0.08 6.67 -2.61
CA ASP A 438 1.22 5.77 -2.49
C ASP A 438 2.56 6.50 -2.47
N ARG A 439 2.65 7.50 -1.58
CA ARG A 439 3.94 7.74 -0.88
C ARG A 439 4.12 6.78 0.30
N CYS A 440 3.70 5.52 0.16
CA CYS A 440 4.00 4.48 1.13
C CYS A 440 4.42 3.13 0.54
N LEU A 441 4.32 2.94 -0.78
CA LEU A 441 5.08 1.94 -1.55
C LEU A 441 5.65 2.60 -2.82
N LEU A 442 6.87 3.13 -2.67
CA LEU A 442 7.86 3.42 -3.70
C LEU A 442 7.63 4.64 -4.63
N CYS A 443 8.30 5.73 -4.28
CA CYS A 443 9.12 6.41 -5.27
C CYS A 443 10.56 6.14 -4.87
N ASP A 444 11.18 5.15 -5.51
CA ASP A 444 12.63 5.07 -5.76
C ASP A 444 12.86 3.90 -6.72
N ASP A 445 12.27 4.03 -7.92
CA ASP A 445 12.82 3.50 -9.18
C ASP A 445 12.08 4.14 -10.40
N PHE A 446 11.77 5.43 -10.29
CA PHE A 446 11.54 6.28 -11.46
C PHE A 446 12.47 7.49 -11.39
N ASP A 447 13.61 7.38 -12.08
CA ASP A 447 14.12 8.52 -12.82
C ASP A 447 13.02 8.97 -13.80
N GLY A 448 12.40 10.12 -13.50
CA GLY A 448 11.62 10.89 -14.47
C GLY A 448 10.10 10.83 -14.33
N LEU A 449 9.55 11.75 -13.52
CA LEU A 449 8.45 12.61 -13.98
C LEU A 449 8.41 13.89 -13.11
N ASP A 450 9.24 14.86 -13.49
CA ASP A 450 9.20 16.21 -12.92
C ASP A 450 8.16 17.04 -13.70
N ILE A 451 7.01 17.32 -13.09
CA ILE A 451 6.05 18.30 -13.61
C ILE A 451 6.33 19.63 -12.90
N ALA A 452 7.06 20.54 -13.56
CA ALA A 452 7.17 21.92 -13.09
C ALA A 452 7.16 22.96 -14.23
N CYS A 453 6.17 23.85 -14.10
CA CYS A 453 5.96 25.22 -14.62
C CYS A 453 6.24 25.61 -16.07
N ILE A 454 5.23 26.27 -16.62
CA ILE A 454 5.24 27.02 -17.87
C ILE A 454 5.57 28.49 -17.54
N ASN A 455 6.61 29.04 -18.18
CA ASN A 455 6.76 30.48 -18.32
C ASN A 455 6.97 30.82 -19.81
N LEU A 456 6.08 31.67 -20.33
CA LEU A 456 5.98 32.07 -21.73
C LEU A 456 6.66 33.43 -21.92
N THR A 457 7.70 33.47 -22.75
CA THR A 457 8.25 34.70 -23.36
C THR A 457 8.74 34.31 -24.76
N GLN A 458 8.27 34.80 -25.90
CA GLN A 458 7.36 35.89 -26.27
C GLN A 458 6.64 35.53 -27.59
N GLY A 459 5.40 36.03 -27.78
CA GLY A 459 4.89 36.32 -29.12
C GLY A 459 3.55 35.71 -29.53
N THR A 460 2.47 35.90 -28.77
CA THR A 460 1.14 36.33 -29.28
C THR A 460 0.19 36.57 -28.11
N GLU A 461 -0.59 37.65 -28.19
CA GLU A 461 -1.48 38.15 -27.13
C GLU A 461 -2.61 37.15 -26.82
N LEU A 462 -2.41 36.32 -25.79
CA LEU A 462 -3.51 35.73 -25.03
C LEU A 462 -3.50 36.31 -23.61
N ASP A 463 -4.64 36.89 -23.29
CA ASP A 463 -5.10 37.66 -22.13
C ASP A 463 -4.36 37.55 -20.78
N LYS A 464 -4.31 38.68 -20.08
CA LYS A 464 -3.45 39.08 -18.95
C LYS A 464 -3.75 38.43 -17.58
N GLY A 465 -4.13 37.15 -17.54
CA GLY A 465 -4.59 36.48 -16.32
C GLY A 465 -3.56 35.68 -15.49
N ILE A 466 -2.40 35.33 -16.04
CA ILE A 466 -1.43 34.44 -15.37
C ILE A 466 -0.08 35.14 -15.28
N ARG A 467 0.28 35.66 -14.10
CA ARG A 467 1.63 36.15 -13.79
C ARG A 467 2.22 35.35 -12.62
N ASN A 468 3.38 34.76 -12.89
CA ASN A 468 4.44 34.30 -11.98
C ASN A 468 4.26 32.95 -11.26
N VAL A 469 4.90 31.90 -11.80
CA VAL A 469 5.53 30.83 -11.01
C VAL A 469 6.91 30.53 -11.63
N CYS A 470 7.95 30.59 -10.82
CA CYS A 470 9.37 30.47 -11.19
C CYS A 470 9.85 29.02 -10.95
N VAL A 471 10.63 28.43 -11.86
CA VAL A 471 11.32 27.12 -11.67
C VAL A 471 12.83 27.27 -11.83
N ARG A 472 13.55 26.77 -10.82
CA ARG A 472 14.96 26.33 -10.79
C ARG A 472 14.90 24.93 -10.13
N SER A 473 15.65 23.86 -10.43
CA SER A 473 16.58 23.40 -11.48
C SER A 473 16.98 21.94 -11.13
N ARG A 474 17.17 21.04 -12.09
CA ARG A 474 18.16 19.91 -12.07
C ARG A 474 18.73 19.71 -13.49
N SER A 475 19.95 19.19 -13.58
CA SER A 475 21.06 19.72 -14.40
C SER A 475 21.30 19.11 -15.80
N ASN A 476 20.30 18.54 -16.50
CA ASN A 476 20.53 17.97 -17.85
C ASN A 476 19.45 18.27 -18.91
N PHE A 477 18.52 19.19 -18.68
CA PHE A 477 17.50 19.55 -19.68
C PHE A 477 17.71 20.98 -20.13
N ASN A 478 18.30 21.17 -21.32
CA ASN A 478 18.68 22.50 -21.76
C ASN A 478 17.77 23.11 -22.84
N GLU A 479 17.13 22.36 -23.76
CA GLU A 479 16.26 22.97 -24.79
C GLU A 479 15.37 21.95 -25.53
N ILE A 480 14.15 22.33 -25.93
CA ILE A 480 13.26 21.57 -26.84
C ILE A 480 13.13 22.34 -28.15
N PHE A 481 13.40 21.70 -29.27
CA PHE A 481 13.32 22.33 -30.59
C PHE A 481 12.01 21.96 -31.30
N PRO A 482 11.18 22.93 -31.70
CA PRO A 482 10.07 22.68 -32.62
C PRO A 482 10.65 22.37 -34.01
N SER A 483 10.47 21.14 -34.49
CA SER A 483 11.06 20.69 -35.76
C SER A 483 10.12 20.90 -36.96
N SER A 484 8.80 20.80 -36.76
CA SER A 484 7.79 21.28 -37.70
C SER A 484 6.39 21.24 -37.09
N THR A 485 5.52 22.13 -37.57
CA THR A 485 4.07 22.11 -37.33
C THR A 485 3.36 21.70 -38.60
N LYS A 486 2.45 20.73 -38.51
CA LYS A 486 1.58 20.34 -39.63
C LYS A 486 0.13 20.47 -39.21
N GLU A 487 -0.60 21.28 -39.95
CA GLU A 487 -2.05 21.38 -39.83
C GLU A 487 -2.66 20.08 -40.34
N MET A 488 -3.42 19.41 -39.49
CA MET A 488 -4.21 18.26 -39.87
C MET A 488 -5.63 18.72 -40.17
N ASN A 489 -6.27 18.09 -41.15
CA ASN A 489 -7.69 18.30 -41.37
C ASN A 489 -8.42 18.03 -40.04
N ASP A 490 -9.39 18.90 -39.69
CA ASP A 490 -10.18 18.88 -38.45
C ASP A 490 -9.69 19.78 -37.28
N GLY A 491 -8.83 20.77 -37.54
CA GLY A 491 -8.45 21.79 -36.54
C GLY A 491 -7.45 21.31 -35.48
N LEU A 492 -6.81 20.18 -35.74
CA LEU A 492 -5.72 19.62 -34.95
C LEU A 492 -4.36 20.05 -35.51
N PHE A 493 -3.44 20.39 -34.62
CA PHE A 493 -2.04 20.61 -34.99
C PHE A 493 -1.17 19.47 -34.44
N SER A 494 -0.32 18.89 -35.30
CA SER A 494 0.78 18.04 -34.84
C SER A 494 2.03 18.89 -34.71
N CYS A 495 2.64 18.88 -33.52
CA CYS A 495 3.97 19.43 -33.29
C CYS A 495 4.96 18.27 -33.19
N LEU A 496 5.95 18.26 -34.07
CA LEU A 496 7.08 17.35 -33.96
C LEU A 496 8.18 18.04 -33.15
N CYS A 497 8.48 17.51 -31.98
CA CYS A 497 9.47 18.08 -31.07
C CYS A 497 10.67 17.13 -30.94
N ARG A 498 11.86 17.73 -30.84
CA ARG A 498 13.10 17.01 -30.53
C ARG A 498 13.64 17.49 -29.20
N ILE A 499 14.11 16.52 -28.41
CA ILE A 499 14.70 16.75 -27.09
C ILE A 499 16.16 17.21 -27.22
N ASP A 500 16.85 16.78 -28.29
CA ASP A 500 18.10 17.33 -28.81
C ASP A 500 18.25 16.96 -30.31
N GLU A 501 19.30 17.40 -30.99
CA GLU A 501 19.50 17.14 -32.42
C GLU A 501 19.65 15.65 -32.80
N GLN A 502 19.94 14.76 -31.84
CA GLN A 502 20.23 13.34 -32.06
C GLN A 502 19.18 12.38 -31.46
N ALA A 503 18.22 12.88 -30.68
CA ALA A 503 17.14 12.11 -30.08
C ALA A 503 16.02 11.73 -31.07
N PRO A 504 15.30 10.62 -30.85
CA PRO A 504 14.16 10.23 -31.67
C PRO A 504 13.02 11.25 -31.58
N VAL A 505 12.33 11.47 -32.71
CA VAL A 505 11.25 12.47 -32.82
C VAL A 505 10.00 11.97 -32.10
N LEU A 506 9.43 12.83 -31.25
CA LEU A 506 8.19 12.57 -30.54
C LEU A 506 7.02 13.28 -31.25
N ASP A 507 5.94 12.53 -31.52
CA ASP A 507 4.70 13.05 -32.11
C ASP A 507 3.73 13.46 -31.00
N ALA A 508 3.50 14.75 -30.85
CA ALA A 508 2.54 15.31 -29.89
C ALA A 508 1.37 15.96 -30.66
N ARG A 509 0.15 15.53 -30.33
CA ARG A 509 -1.10 16.02 -30.95
C ARG A 509 -1.85 16.92 -29.99
N VAL A 510 -2.14 18.14 -30.43
CA VAL A 510 -2.85 19.14 -29.63
C VAL A 510 -4.19 19.47 -30.29
N LEU A 511 -5.28 19.27 -29.54
CA LEU A 511 -6.63 19.67 -29.92
C LEU A 511 -6.83 21.16 -29.61
N VAL A 512 -7.02 21.98 -30.64
CA VAL A 512 -7.43 23.38 -30.46
C VAL A 512 -8.92 23.47 -30.73
N ASN A 513 -9.72 23.49 -29.66
CA ASN A 513 -11.13 23.87 -29.80
C ASN A 513 -11.21 25.40 -29.93
N GLY A 514 -11.49 25.88 -31.12
CA GLY A 514 -11.90 27.26 -31.36
C GLY A 514 -13.11 27.28 -32.27
N TYR A 515 -14.04 28.20 -32.01
CA TYR A 515 -14.70 29.09 -32.99
C TYR A 515 -15.99 29.69 -32.38
N PRO A 516 -16.39 30.91 -32.75
CA PRO A 516 -15.62 32.12 -33.03
C PRO A 516 -15.41 33.00 -31.78
#